data_AF-A0A2P4X9N6-F1
#
_entry.id   AF-A0A2P4X9N6-F1
#
_cell.length_a   1.000
_cell.length_b   1.000
_cell.length_c   1.000
_cell.angle_alpha   90.00
_cell.angle_beta   90.00
_cell.angle_gamma   90.00
#
_symmetry.space_group_name_H-M   'P 1'
#
loop_
_entity.id
_entity.type
_entity.pdbx_description
1 polymer ?
#
loop_
_entity_poly.entity_id
_entity_poly.type
_entity_poly.pdbx_seq_one_letter_code
_entity_poly.pdbx_strand_id
1 'polypeptide(L)'
;MAPFEYQMDAISANWPVQLAAYTSYLKYQVEWVMGSEGYLRWMLEDIVIFEIPSEAVENVPQDDNQSNPKKIMLEEPMYVIFNVALSTSWGTSPPNAGEPCRGDGSNAQNNAICDGFPMYMKIDYVRIYQDLSASSTMSIGCDPSTHPTKQWIEDHIDEYETEENKWIEVNGGANCKSDRDCTVGTSHILTGTCNSKGKCSCGSSGSWGGPRCTTPLADTANGEGFGPPVVLSSLLGVFLIILFSFVVYKIISQRSRKAMVGAGITQPAILSKIEMDDMPRSNNGLSGSEDKVV
;
A
#
# COMPACT_ATOMS: atom_id res chain seq x y z
N MET A 1 -1.03 -31.16 10.94
CA MET A 1 -0.16 -30.29 11.76
C MET A 1 -0.32 -30.69 13.22
N ALA A 2 0.71 -30.59 14.06
CA ALA A 2 0.48 -30.52 15.50
C ALA A 2 -0.09 -29.13 15.83
N PRO A 3 -0.98 -28.97 16.83
CA PRO A 3 -1.44 -27.66 17.23
C PRO A 3 -0.26 -26.86 17.79
N PHE A 4 0.01 -25.71 17.19
CA PHE A 4 0.94 -24.72 17.73
C PHE A 4 0.21 -23.94 18.82
N GLU A 5 0.42 -24.31 20.09
CA GLU A 5 -0.09 -23.50 21.22
C GLU A 5 0.75 -22.24 21.35
N TYR A 6 0.27 -21.16 20.72
CA TYR A 6 0.86 -19.83 20.79
C TYR A 6 0.68 -19.22 22.20
N GLN A 7 1.57 -19.60 23.12
CA GLN A 7 1.64 -19.01 24.46
C GLN A 7 2.18 -17.57 24.40
N MET A 8 1.25 -16.61 24.38
CA MET A 8 1.57 -15.19 24.57
C MET A 8 1.88 -14.90 26.05
N ASP A 9 3.15 -15.07 26.44
CA ASP A 9 3.69 -14.61 27.73
C ASP A 9 3.70 -13.07 27.81
N ALA A 10 2.55 -12.48 28.16
CA ALA A 10 2.42 -11.03 28.33
C ALA A 10 2.97 -10.56 29.68
N ILE A 11 4.17 -9.95 29.69
CA ILE A 11 4.69 -9.26 30.88
C ILE A 11 3.81 -8.04 31.16
N SER A 12 3.27 -7.95 32.38
CA SER A 12 2.39 -6.87 32.81
C SER A 12 2.70 -6.42 34.24
N ALA A 13 2.50 -5.14 34.51
CA ALA A 13 2.68 -4.54 35.83
C ALA A 13 1.47 -3.68 36.19
N ASN A 14 0.88 -3.95 37.36
CA ASN A 14 -0.25 -3.17 37.88
C ASN A 14 0.27 -2.02 38.75
N TRP A 15 0.00 -0.78 38.34
CA TRP A 15 0.37 0.42 39.10
C TRP A 15 -0.87 1.12 39.69
N PRO A 16 -0.87 1.54 40.96
CA PRO A 16 -2.02 2.21 41.57
C PRO A 16 -2.26 3.59 40.96
N VAL A 17 -3.47 3.83 40.49
CA VAL A 17 -3.89 5.10 39.87
C VAL A 17 -4.16 6.16 40.95
N GLN A 18 -3.54 7.33 40.81
CA GLN A 18 -3.72 8.46 41.73
C GLN A 18 -4.92 9.35 41.35
N LEU A 19 -5.45 10.11 42.30
CA LEU A 19 -6.62 11.00 42.11
C LEU A 19 -6.46 11.99 40.93
N ALA A 20 -5.23 12.38 40.61
CA ALA A 20 -4.92 13.25 39.48
C ALA A 20 -5.42 12.69 38.13
N ALA A 21 -5.41 11.36 37.94
CA ALA A 21 -5.88 10.73 36.69
C ALA A 21 -7.40 10.87 36.45
N TYR A 22 -8.17 11.15 37.50
CA TYR A 22 -9.62 11.35 37.45
C TYR A 22 -10.01 12.84 37.42
N THR A 23 -9.05 13.75 37.58
CA THR A 23 -9.29 15.19 37.82
C THR A 23 -8.46 16.12 36.93
N SER A 24 -7.43 15.59 36.26
CA SER A 24 -6.54 16.28 35.32
C SER A 24 -6.17 15.34 34.18
N TYR A 25 -5.55 15.87 33.13
CA TYR A 25 -4.71 15.06 32.25
C TYR A 25 -3.41 14.67 32.99
N LEU A 26 -2.85 13.52 32.61
CA LEU A 26 -1.54 13.05 33.04
C LEU A 26 -0.72 12.58 31.83
N LYS A 27 0.58 12.83 31.86
CA LYS A 27 1.55 12.41 30.84
C LYS A 27 2.12 11.03 31.17
N TYR A 28 1.48 10.00 30.61
CA TYR A 28 2.04 8.65 30.52
C TYR A 28 3.07 8.59 29.39
N GLN A 29 4.20 7.92 29.62
CA GLN A 29 5.27 7.75 28.63
C GLN A 29 5.80 6.32 28.70
N VAL A 30 6.14 5.75 27.54
CA VAL A 30 6.87 4.50 27.41
C VAL A 30 8.14 4.80 26.62
N GLU A 31 9.28 4.41 27.18
CA GLU A 31 10.59 4.50 26.54
C GLU A 31 11.08 3.09 26.26
N TRP A 32 11.49 2.82 25.02
CA TRP A 32 11.87 1.51 24.52
C TRP A 32 13.21 1.62 23.81
N VAL A 33 14.18 0.85 24.30
CA VAL A 33 15.55 0.77 23.78
C VAL A 33 15.85 -0.71 23.52
N MET A 34 16.32 -1.00 22.31
CA MET A 34 16.63 -2.35 21.80
C MET A 34 18.06 -2.79 22.18
N GLY A 35 18.42 -4.06 21.90
CA GLY A 35 19.73 -4.64 22.23
C GLY A 35 19.94 -5.01 23.72
N SER A 36 21.11 -5.58 24.03
CA SER A 36 21.41 -6.19 25.34
C SER A 36 21.50 -5.21 26.51
N GLU A 37 21.86 -3.96 26.24
CA GLU A 37 21.91 -2.87 27.23
C GLU A 37 20.61 -2.03 27.21
N GLY A 38 19.59 -2.52 26.51
CA GLY A 38 18.29 -1.88 26.33
C GLY A 38 17.34 -2.06 27.51
N TYR A 39 16.13 -1.54 27.36
CA TYR A 39 15.06 -1.61 28.36
C TYR A 39 13.71 -1.20 27.78
N LEU A 40 12.64 -1.59 28.48
CA LEU A 40 11.29 -1.07 28.31
C LEU A 40 10.85 -0.42 29.63
N ARG A 41 10.68 0.90 29.62
CA ARG A 41 10.48 1.75 30.80
C ARG A 41 9.14 2.48 30.72
N TRP A 42 8.36 2.41 31.79
CA TRP A 42 7.13 3.17 31.96
C TRP A 42 7.37 4.35 32.91
N MET A 43 6.89 5.52 32.50
CA MET A 43 6.98 6.77 33.26
C MET A 43 5.61 7.45 33.37
N LEU A 44 5.43 8.16 34.48
CA LEU A 44 4.29 9.04 34.74
C LEU A 44 4.83 10.40 35.20
N GLU A 45 4.52 11.46 34.44
CA GLU A 45 5.06 12.82 34.68
C GLU A 45 6.60 12.84 34.81
N ASP A 46 7.29 12.21 33.86
CA ASP A 46 8.76 12.04 33.81
C ASP A 46 9.39 11.24 34.98
N ILE A 47 8.57 10.68 35.88
CA ILE A 47 9.03 9.80 36.96
C ILE A 47 8.89 8.34 36.52
N VAL A 48 9.97 7.57 36.63
CA VAL A 48 9.96 6.11 36.37
C VAL A 48 9.09 5.40 37.40
N ILE A 49 8.15 4.59 36.93
CA ILE A 49 7.25 3.77 37.77
C ILE A 49 7.51 2.27 37.62
N PHE A 50 7.98 1.82 36.45
CA PHE A 50 8.34 0.42 36.20
C PHE A 50 9.35 0.31 35.04
N GLU A 51 10.20 -0.70 35.06
CA GLU A 51 11.22 -0.94 34.03
C GLU A 51 11.49 -2.44 33.89
N ILE A 52 11.66 -2.89 32.65
CA ILE A 52 12.19 -4.21 32.29
C ILE A 52 13.51 -3.95 31.54
N PRO A 53 14.69 -4.15 32.16
CA PRO A 53 15.96 -4.10 31.45
C PRO A 53 16.10 -5.34 30.57
N SER A 54 16.83 -5.23 29.45
CA SER A 54 17.10 -6.35 28.54
C SER A 54 17.74 -7.53 29.25
N GLU A 55 18.60 -7.31 30.27
CA GLU A 55 19.15 -8.38 31.10
C GLU A 55 18.07 -9.28 31.72
N ALA A 56 16.91 -8.74 32.13
CA ALA A 56 15.83 -9.54 32.72
C ALA A 56 15.15 -10.49 31.70
N VAL A 57 15.36 -10.28 30.40
CA VAL A 57 14.88 -11.13 29.31
C VAL A 57 16.00 -12.02 28.76
N GLU A 58 17.22 -11.50 28.69
CA GLU A 58 18.40 -12.17 28.16
C GLU A 58 19.08 -13.13 29.15
N ASN A 59 19.07 -12.82 30.46
CA ASN A 59 19.81 -13.53 31.51
C ASN A 59 18.86 -14.36 32.40
N VAL A 60 18.03 -15.18 31.75
CA VAL A 60 17.08 -16.08 32.45
C VAL A 60 17.81 -17.16 33.26
N PRO A 61 17.26 -17.59 34.41
CA PRO A 61 17.82 -18.71 35.17
C PRO A 61 17.99 -19.98 34.31
N GLN A 62 19.12 -20.66 34.49
CA GLN A 62 19.49 -21.86 33.75
C GLN A 62 19.40 -23.11 34.62
N ASP A 63 19.21 -24.28 34.00
CA ASP A 63 19.44 -25.58 34.62
C ASP A 63 20.94 -25.96 34.56
N ASP A 64 21.31 -27.09 35.16
CA ASP A 64 22.70 -27.58 35.18
C ASP A 64 23.30 -27.79 33.76
N ASN A 65 22.44 -27.95 32.74
CA ASN A 65 22.84 -28.15 31.34
C ASN A 65 22.85 -26.86 30.49
N GLN A 66 22.40 -25.72 31.05
CA GLN A 66 22.19 -24.45 30.33
C GLN A 66 21.24 -24.59 29.12
N SER A 67 20.14 -25.33 29.31
CA SER A 67 19.18 -25.69 28.27
C SER A 67 18.08 -24.66 28.00
N ASN A 68 17.91 -23.64 28.85
CA ASN A 68 16.89 -22.62 28.63
C ASN A 68 17.34 -21.66 27.50
N PRO A 69 16.55 -21.47 26.43
CA PRO A 69 16.97 -20.67 25.28
C PRO A 69 17.13 -19.20 25.68
N LYS A 70 18.25 -18.60 25.27
CA LYS A 70 18.46 -17.15 25.43
C LYS A 70 17.45 -16.41 24.56
N LYS A 71 16.53 -15.67 25.18
CA LYS A 71 15.66 -14.71 24.49
C LYS A 71 16.45 -13.45 24.14
N ILE A 72 15.95 -12.66 23.20
CA ILE A 72 16.41 -11.29 22.93
C ILE A 72 15.44 -10.28 23.55
N MET A 73 15.85 -9.03 23.66
CA MET A 73 14.92 -7.92 23.90
C MET A 73 13.87 -7.83 22.79
N LEU A 74 12.73 -7.20 23.06
CA LEU A 74 11.73 -6.92 22.03
C LEU A 74 12.30 -5.93 20.99
N GLU A 75 12.36 -6.34 19.73
CA GLU A 75 12.80 -5.51 18.59
C GLU A 75 11.77 -5.48 17.42
N GLU A 76 10.64 -6.18 17.56
CA GLU A 76 9.60 -6.30 16.54
C GLU A 76 8.67 -5.05 16.47
N PRO A 77 8.11 -4.70 15.30
CA PRO A 77 7.21 -3.55 15.17
C PRO A 77 5.91 -3.65 15.99
N MET A 78 5.80 -2.86 17.06
CA MET A 78 4.63 -2.82 17.95
C MET A 78 3.59 -1.77 17.56
N TYR A 79 2.35 -1.97 18.04
CA TYR A 79 1.23 -1.02 17.92
C TYR A 79 0.71 -0.62 19.31
N VAL A 80 0.11 0.58 19.41
CA VAL A 80 -0.39 1.13 20.68
C VAL A 80 -1.92 1.11 20.70
N ILE A 81 -2.50 0.46 21.71
CA ILE A 81 -3.95 0.44 21.97
C ILE A 81 -4.26 1.42 23.10
N PHE A 82 -5.34 2.19 22.95
CA PHE A 82 -5.99 2.88 24.06
C PHE A 82 -7.47 2.46 24.12
N ASN A 83 -7.88 1.79 25.20
CA ASN A 83 -9.26 1.36 25.39
C ASN A 83 -9.72 1.55 26.84
N VAL A 84 -11.04 1.67 27.04
CA VAL A 84 -11.69 1.46 28.34
C VAL A 84 -12.39 0.11 28.26
N ALA A 85 -12.19 -0.73 29.28
CA ALA A 85 -12.85 -2.02 29.38
C ALA A 85 -13.23 -2.31 30.84
N LEU A 86 -14.32 -3.05 31.03
CA LEU A 86 -14.89 -3.39 32.32
C LEU A 86 -14.97 -4.92 32.40
N SER A 87 -14.35 -5.52 33.42
CA SER A 87 -14.32 -6.98 33.60
C SER A 87 -14.30 -7.33 35.07
N THR A 88 -15.15 -8.28 35.47
CA THR A 88 -15.16 -8.86 36.82
C THR A 88 -13.87 -9.63 37.12
N SER A 89 -13.24 -10.22 36.09
CA SER A 89 -11.92 -10.86 36.19
C SER A 89 -10.78 -9.87 36.51
N TRP A 90 -11.00 -8.57 36.31
CA TRP A 90 -10.09 -7.50 36.70
C TRP A 90 -10.57 -6.74 37.96
N GLY A 91 -11.44 -7.37 38.76
CA GLY A 91 -11.95 -6.81 40.02
C GLY A 91 -13.05 -5.75 39.86
N THR A 92 -13.50 -5.45 38.63
CA THR A 92 -14.52 -4.43 38.39
C THR A 92 -15.92 -5.02 38.48
N SER A 93 -16.59 -4.75 39.61
CA SER A 93 -18.00 -5.11 39.85
C SER A 93 -18.87 -3.84 39.87
N PRO A 94 -19.45 -3.41 38.73
CA PRO A 94 -20.38 -2.29 38.71
C PRO A 94 -21.68 -2.64 39.46
N PRO A 95 -22.37 -1.65 40.05
CA PRO A 95 -23.71 -1.87 40.62
C PRO A 95 -24.67 -2.46 39.58
N ASN A 96 -25.59 -3.30 40.06
CA ASN A 96 -26.66 -3.89 39.26
C ASN A 96 -26.17 -4.68 38.03
N ALA A 97 -25.04 -5.39 38.14
CA ALA A 97 -24.47 -6.18 37.04
C ALA A 97 -25.50 -7.16 36.42
N GLY A 98 -25.68 -7.05 35.10
CA GLY A 98 -26.71 -7.77 34.33
C GLY A 98 -27.94 -6.92 34.00
N GLU A 99 -28.19 -5.84 34.75
CA GLU A 99 -29.29 -4.89 34.58
C GLU A 99 -28.77 -3.50 34.14
N PRO A 100 -29.64 -2.57 33.70
CA PRO A 100 -29.26 -1.19 33.45
C PRO A 100 -28.76 -0.52 34.74
N CYS A 101 -27.53 0.01 34.74
CA CYS A 101 -27.01 0.79 35.87
C CYS A 101 -27.89 2.04 36.07
N ARG A 102 -28.68 2.04 37.14
CA ARG A 102 -29.60 3.11 37.53
C ARG A 102 -29.58 3.24 39.04
N GLY A 103 -29.42 4.46 39.54
CA GLY A 103 -29.72 4.76 40.93
C GLY A 103 -31.23 4.65 41.19
N ASP A 104 -31.61 3.95 42.25
CA ASP A 104 -32.99 3.83 42.72
C ASP A 104 -33.26 4.68 43.98
N GLY A 105 -32.23 5.36 44.49
CA GLY A 105 -32.28 6.12 45.73
C GLY A 105 -31.93 5.32 46.99
N SER A 106 -31.88 3.98 46.94
CA SER A 106 -31.69 3.13 48.12
C SER A 106 -30.25 3.13 48.66
N ASN A 107 -29.26 3.27 47.77
CA ASN A 107 -27.84 3.24 48.12
C ASN A 107 -27.08 4.38 47.42
N ALA A 108 -26.56 5.32 48.22
CA ALA A 108 -25.87 6.51 47.73
C ALA A 108 -24.62 6.21 46.88
N GLN A 109 -23.89 5.12 47.15
CA GLN A 109 -22.73 4.70 46.37
C GLN A 109 -23.15 4.15 45.00
N ASN A 110 -24.19 3.30 44.97
CA ASN A 110 -24.72 2.75 43.72
C ASN A 110 -25.29 3.84 42.81
N ASN A 111 -26.04 4.79 43.40
CA ASN A 111 -26.55 5.97 42.68
C ASN A 111 -25.38 6.74 42.05
N ALA A 112 -24.40 7.17 42.86
CA ALA A 112 -23.28 7.98 42.37
C ALA A 112 -22.43 7.30 41.29
N ILE A 113 -22.30 5.97 41.30
CA ILE A 113 -21.61 5.23 40.25
C ILE A 113 -22.45 5.17 38.96
N CYS A 114 -23.74 4.85 39.06
CA CYS A 114 -24.61 4.75 37.88
C CYS A 114 -24.91 6.11 37.24
N ASP A 115 -25.09 7.16 38.05
CA ASP A 115 -25.31 8.53 37.59
C ASP A 115 -24.05 9.13 36.93
N GLY A 116 -22.88 8.51 37.13
CA GLY A 116 -21.63 8.86 36.47
C GLY A 116 -21.50 8.36 35.02
N PHE A 117 -22.45 7.56 34.50
CA PHE A 117 -22.42 7.07 33.12
C PHE A 117 -23.17 8.03 32.15
N PRO A 118 -22.65 8.24 30.92
CA PRO A 118 -21.44 7.66 30.34
C PRO A 118 -20.14 8.29 30.87
N MET A 119 -19.17 7.46 31.21
CA MET A 119 -17.81 7.87 31.55
C MET A 119 -16.92 7.95 30.30
N TYR A 120 -15.92 8.83 30.30
CA TYR A 120 -15.06 9.09 29.14
C TYR A 120 -13.58 9.08 29.53
N MET A 121 -12.79 8.19 28.90
CA MET A 121 -11.34 8.38 28.82
C MET A 121 -11.03 9.47 27.80
N LYS A 122 -10.25 10.47 28.19
CA LYS A 122 -9.87 11.61 27.34
C LYS A 122 -8.38 11.56 27.05
N ILE A 123 -8.02 11.66 25.77
CA ILE A 123 -6.64 11.73 25.30
C ILE A 123 -6.50 13.08 24.60
N ASP A 124 -5.63 13.95 25.11
CA ASP A 124 -5.37 15.28 24.54
C ASP A 124 -4.45 15.19 23.31
N TYR A 125 -3.36 14.42 23.42
CA TYR A 125 -2.46 14.11 22.31
C TYR A 125 -1.80 12.73 22.49
N VAL A 126 -1.28 12.21 21.38
CA VAL A 126 -0.28 11.12 21.36
C VAL A 126 0.96 11.67 20.64
N ARG A 127 2.15 11.31 21.12
CA ARG A 127 3.42 11.62 20.46
C ARG A 127 4.26 10.35 20.39
N ILE A 128 4.85 10.11 19.23
CA ILE A 128 5.82 9.05 19.00
C ILE A 128 7.12 9.76 18.61
N TYR A 129 8.22 9.37 19.24
CA TYR A 129 9.54 9.91 18.99
C TYR A 129 10.44 8.82 18.43
N GLN A 130 11.44 9.21 17.65
CA GLN A 130 12.46 8.31 17.10
C GLN A 130 13.80 9.04 17.19
N ASP A 131 14.87 8.35 17.58
CA ASP A 131 16.21 8.92 17.50
C ASP A 131 16.67 8.91 16.03
N LEU A 132 17.09 10.07 15.56
CA LEU A 132 17.62 10.32 14.21
C LEU A 132 19.15 10.53 14.23
N SER A 133 19.83 10.22 15.34
CA SER A 133 21.28 10.23 15.42
C SER A 133 21.89 9.20 14.44
N ALA A 134 23.11 9.46 13.97
CA ALA A 134 23.84 8.52 13.11
C ALA A 134 24.27 7.22 13.84
N SER A 135 24.02 7.14 15.15
CA SER A 135 24.23 5.98 16.02
C SER A 135 22.93 5.25 16.36
N SER A 136 21.78 5.73 15.91
CA SER A 136 20.47 5.13 16.17
C SER A 136 20.32 3.78 15.48
N THR A 137 19.84 2.78 16.23
CA THR A 137 19.41 1.47 15.68
C THR A 137 17.93 1.46 15.30
N MET A 138 17.19 2.55 15.54
CA MET A 138 15.76 2.62 15.25
C MET A 138 15.49 2.62 13.74
N SER A 139 14.55 1.79 13.31
CA SER A 139 14.10 1.71 11.92
C SER A 139 12.69 2.29 11.75
N ILE A 140 12.32 2.64 10.50
CA ILE A 140 11.02 3.21 10.16
C ILE A 140 10.33 2.33 9.12
N GLY A 141 9.16 1.79 9.48
CA GLY A 141 8.35 0.93 8.62
C GLY A 141 8.11 -0.45 9.23
N CYS A 142 7.38 -1.30 8.50
CA CYS A 142 7.00 -2.65 8.93
C CYS A 142 7.85 -3.75 8.29
N ASP A 143 8.96 -3.39 7.64
CA ASP A 143 9.86 -4.32 6.94
C ASP A 143 11.32 -3.79 6.95
N PRO A 144 11.93 -3.59 8.14
CA PRO A 144 13.32 -3.16 8.25
C PRO A 144 14.29 -4.28 7.86
N SER A 145 15.49 -3.93 7.37
CA SER A 145 16.47 -4.93 6.93
C SER A 145 17.03 -5.84 8.03
N THR A 146 16.79 -5.52 9.31
CA THR A 146 17.09 -6.37 10.47
C THR A 146 15.99 -7.37 10.79
N HIS A 147 14.73 -7.05 10.46
CA HIS A 147 13.55 -7.88 10.67
C HIS A 147 12.69 -7.84 9.39
N PRO A 148 13.02 -8.67 8.37
CA PRO A 148 12.36 -8.64 7.05
C PRO A 148 10.97 -9.29 7.10
N THR A 149 10.06 -8.67 7.86
CA THR A 149 8.71 -9.16 8.16
C THR A 149 7.87 -9.39 6.89
N LYS A 150 8.12 -8.66 5.80
CA LYS A 150 7.46 -8.93 4.51
C LYS A 150 7.81 -10.32 3.98
N GLN A 151 9.10 -10.65 3.94
CA GLN A 151 9.55 -11.96 3.46
C GLN A 151 9.05 -13.07 4.39
N TRP A 152 9.05 -12.84 5.72
CA TRP A 152 8.49 -13.79 6.67
C TRP A 152 7.01 -14.10 6.40
N ILE A 153 6.18 -13.07 6.18
CA ILE A 153 4.75 -13.23 5.86
C ILE A 153 4.55 -13.91 4.50
N GLU A 154 5.38 -13.62 3.50
CA GLU A 154 5.32 -14.27 2.18
C GLU A 154 5.73 -15.74 2.23
N ASP A 155 6.70 -16.11 3.09
CA ASP A 155 7.18 -17.48 3.28
C ASP A 155 6.23 -18.33 4.17
N HIS A 156 5.40 -17.71 5.02
CA HIS A 156 4.46 -18.35 5.96
C HIS A 156 3.01 -17.90 5.74
N ILE A 157 2.62 -17.67 4.48
CA ILE A 157 1.35 -17.00 4.14
C ILE A 157 0.10 -17.75 4.65
N ASP A 158 0.18 -19.05 4.87
CA ASP A 158 -0.88 -19.87 5.46
C ASP A 158 -1.11 -19.64 6.97
N GLU A 159 -0.20 -18.97 7.67
CA GLU A 159 -0.40 -18.47 9.04
C GLU A 159 -1.12 -17.10 9.07
N TYR A 160 -1.08 -16.34 7.97
CA TYR A 160 -1.63 -14.97 7.86
C TYR A 160 -2.95 -14.88 7.07
N GLU A 161 -3.47 -16.01 6.58
CA GLU A 161 -4.72 -16.12 5.83
C GLU A 161 -5.74 -17.08 6.46
N THR A 162 -7.03 -16.87 6.18
CA THR A 162 -8.06 -17.93 6.30
C THR A 162 -8.69 -18.22 4.93
N GLU A 163 -9.75 -19.02 4.87
CA GLU A 163 -10.53 -19.17 3.63
C GLU A 163 -11.39 -17.91 3.35
N GLU A 164 -11.88 -17.24 4.40
CA GLU A 164 -12.67 -16.01 4.31
C GLU A 164 -11.82 -14.73 4.25
N ASN A 165 -10.61 -14.75 4.82
CA ASN A 165 -9.70 -13.60 4.88
C ASN A 165 -8.37 -13.93 4.17
N LYS A 166 -8.36 -13.73 2.85
CA LYS A 166 -7.16 -13.89 2.01
C LYS A 166 -6.35 -12.61 1.92
N TRP A 167 -5.04 -12.76 1.81
CA TRP A 167 -4.11 -11.69 1.44
C TRP A 167 -4.43 -11.26 0.01
N ILE A 168 -4.57 -9.94 -0.18
CA ILE A 168 -4.92 -9.35 -1.48
C ILE A 168 -3.99 -8.19 -1.80
N GLU A 169 -3.52 -8.14 -3.04
CA GLU A 169 -2.75 -7.03 -3.58
C GLU A 169 -3.59 -5.75 -3.60
N VAL A 170 -3.33 -4.84 -2.65
CA VAL A 170 -4.09 -3.58 -2.54
C VAL A 170 -3.67 -2.62 -3.66
N ASN A 171 -4.55 -2.38 -4.63
CA ASN A 171 -4.31 -1.41 -5.70
C ASN A 171 -4.79 0.01 -5.30
N GLY A 172 -3.92 0.79 -4.64
CA GLY A 172 -4.20 2.17 -4.25
C GLY A 172 -5.05 2.31 -2.96
N GLY A 173 -5.76 3.42 -2.81
CA GLY A 173 -6.65 3.66 -1.67
C GLY A 173 -6.00 4.30 -0.41
N ALA A 174 -4.69 4.56 -0.39
CA ALA A 174 -4.08 5.42 0.63
C ALA A 174 -4.59 6.87 0.53
N ASN A 175 -4.49 7.62 1.64
CA ASN A 175 -4.84 9.05 1.66
C ASN A 175 -3.72 9.88 0.98
N CYS A 176 -4.12 10.86 0.17
CA CYS A 176 -3.22 11.73 -0.59
C CYS A 176 -3.72 13.18 -0.64
N LYS A 177 -2.81 14.09 -1.01
CA LYS A 177 -3.10 15.51 -1.31
C LYS A 177 -2.73 15.88 -2.75
N SER A 178 -1.84 15.11 -3.37
CA SER A 178 -1.32 15.31 -4.72
C SER A 178 -0.85 13.98 -5.32
N ASP A 179 -0.65 13.90 -6.63
CA ASP A 179 -0.15 12.65 -7.26
C ASP A 179 1.22 12.22 -6.73
N ARG A 180 2.01 13.15 -6.17
CA ARG A 180 3.29 12.86 -5.50
C ARG A 180 3.16 11.98 -4.26
N ASP A 181 1.99 11.95 -3.62
CA ASP A 181 1.69 11.03 -2.53
C ASP A 181 1.47 9.58 -3.02
N CYS A 182 1.24 9.41 -4.32
CA CYS A 182 0.80 8.19 -4.98
C CYS A 182 1.80 7.73 -6.06
N THR A 183 3.05 8.20 -6.02
CA THR A 183 4.08 7.86 -7.00
C THR A 183 5.43 7.63 -6.32
N VAL A 184 6.27 6.75 -6.87
CA VAL A 184 7.66 6.61 -6.42
C VAL A 184 8.42 7.92 -6.65
N GLY A 185 8.93 8.52 -5.58
CA GLY A 185 9.54 9.87 -5.60
C GLY A 185 10.87 9.99 -6.38
N THR A 186 11.40 8.89 -6.90
CA THR A 186 12.66 8.81 -7.65
C THR A 186 12.47 8.77 -9.17
N SER A 187 11.23 8.64 -9.68
CA SER A 187 10.97 8.47 -11.12
C SER A 187 10.28 9.67 -11.78
N HIS A 188 10.61 9.91 -13.06
CA HIS A 188 9.82 10.77 -13.95
C HIS A 188 8.51 10.11 -14.42
N ILE A 189 8.24 8.87 -14.00
CA ILE A 189 7.05 8.10 -14.34
C ILE A 189 6.03 8.28 -13.21
N LEU A 190 4.77 8.54 -13.55
CA LEU A 190 3.68 8.64 -12.61
C LEU A 190 3.06 7.25 -12.39
N THR A 191 3.27 6.65 -11.23
CA THR A 191 2.85 5.27 -10.94
C THR A 191 1.44 5.18 -10.33
N GLY A 192 0.93 6.31 -9.82
CA GLY A 192 -0.44 6.50 -9.40
C GLY A 192 -0.82 7.98 -9.32
N THR A 193 -2.12 8.23 -9.23
CA THR A 193 -2.74 9.57 -9.16
C THR A 193 -3.54 9.74 -7.88
N CYS A 194 -3.68 10.98 -7.42
CA CYS A 194 -4.54 11.33 -6.30
C CYS A 194 -5.91 11.79 -6.83
N ASN A 195 -6.94 10.96 -6.63
CA ASN A 195 -8.28 11.27 -7.12
C ASN A 195 -8.97 12.33 -6.27
N SER A 196 -10.10 12.86 -6.77
CA SER A 196 -10.90 13.92 -6.14
C SER A 196 -11.48 13.59 -4.76
N LYS A 197 -11.37 12.35 -4.29
CA LYS A 197 -11.74 11.93 -2.92
C LYS A 197 -10.53 11.92 -1.97
N GLY A 198 -9.36 12.41 -2.39
CA GLY A 198 -8.12 12.36 -1.63
C GLY A 198 -7.56 10.94 -1.48
N LYS A 199 -7.79 10.08 -2.49
CA LYS A 199 -7.36 8.67 -2.49
C LYS A 199 -6.45 8.34 -3.68
N CYS A 200 -5.39 7.56 -3.44
CA CYS A 200 -4.52 7.07 -4.51
C CYS A 200 -5.25 6.08 -5.43
N SER A 201 -4.93 6.14 -6.73
CA SER A 201 -5.38 5.20 -7.77
C SER A 201 -4.21 4.89 -8.69
N CYS A 202 -3.86 3.62 -8.86
CA CYS A 202 -2.63 3.26 -9.57
C CYS A 202 -2.77 3.33 -11.09
N GLY A 203 -1.64 3.39 -11.79
CA GLY A 203 -1.59 3.43 -13.25
C GLY A 203 -2.23 2.20 -13.88
N SER A 204 -2.99 2.38 -14.97
CA SER A 204 -3.77 1.34 -15.64
C SER A 204 -2.96 0.20 -16.28
N SER A 205 -1.63 0.19 -16.16
CA SER A 205 -0.76 -0.86 -16.69
C SER A 205 -0.64 -2.08 -15.78
N GLY A 206 -1.19 -2.05 -14.56
CA GLY A 206 -1.09 -3.15 -13.58
C GLY A 206 0.33 -3.34 -13.00
N SER A 207 1.34 -2.63 -13.50
CA SER A 207 2.75 -2.78 -13.08
C SER A 207 3.04 -2.24 -11.67
N TRP A 208 2.09 -1.53 -11.06
CA TRP A 208 2.24 -0.84 -9.77
C TRP A 208 1.00 -1.01 -8.90
N GLY A 209 1.24 -1.23 -7.61
CA GLY A 209 0.23 -1.38 -6.57
C GLY A 209 0.78 -1.06 -5.18
N GLY A 210 0.23 -1.73 -4.17
CA GLY A 210 0.27 -1.25 -2.79
C GLY A 210 -0.60 0.01 -2.59
N PRO A 211 -0.88 0.40 -1.33
CA PRO A 211 -1.83 1.49 -1.05
C PRO A 211 -1.49 2.84 -1.68
N ARG A 212 -0.20 3.11 -1.92
CA ARG A 212 0.34 4.34 -2.55
C ARG A 212 0.84 4.14 -3.98
N CYS A 213 0.60 2.98 -4.62
CA CYS A 213 1.06 2.71 -5.99
C CYS A 213 2.60 2.78 -6.15
N THR A 214 3.32 2.47 -5.09
CA THR A 214 4.79 2.49 -4.99
C THR A 214 5.42 1.09 -4.98
N THR A 215 4.61 0.04 -4.85
CA THR A 215 5.07 -1.36 -4.93
C THR A 215 5.06 -1.80 -6.40
N PRO A 216 6.17 -2.32 -6.96
CA PRO A 216 6.17 -2.93 -8.29
C PRO A 216 5.52 -4.32 -8.22
N LEU A 217 4.61 -4.63 -9.15
CA LEU A 217 3.85 -5.90 -9.10
C LEU A 217 4.55 -7.03 -9.87
N ALA A 218 4.54 -8.23 -9.30
CA ALA A 218 5.42 -9.33 -9.73
C ALA A 218 5.05 -9.99 -11.06
N ASP A 219 3.86 -9.74 -11.64
CA ASP A 219 3.39 -10.37 -12.89
C ASP A 219 4.20 -9.98 -14.16
N THR A 220 5.23 -9.13 -13.97
CA THR A 220 6.40 -9.07 -14.87
C THR A 220 7.07 -10.45 -15.09
N ALA A 221 6.80 -11.46 -14.25
CA ALA A 221 7.21 -12.85 -14.41
C ALA A 221 6.76 -13.48 -15.75
N ASN A 222 5.63 -13.01 -16.31
CA ASN A 222 5.15 -13.40 -17.64
C ASN A 222 5.72 -12.55 -18.79
N GLY A 223 6.63 -11.61 -18.51
CA GLY A 223 7.37 -10.81 -19.49
C GLY A 223 6.88 -9.37 -19.70
N GLU A 224 5.76 -8.95 -19.12
CA GLU A 224 5.22 -7.57 -19.19
C GLU A 224 5.99 -6.61 -18.24
N GLY A 225 7.31 -6.57 -18.37
CA GLY A 225 8.19 -5.65 -17.64
C GLY A 225 8.02 -4.17 -18.05
N PHE A 226 8.49 -3.25 -17.20
CA PHE A 226 8.23 -1.81 -17.27
C PHE A 226 8.25 -1.17 -18.67
N GLY A 227 7.05 -0.88 -19.19
CA GLY A 227 6.83 -0.11 -20.41
C GLY A 227 5.34 0.19 -20.62
N PRO A 228 4.98 0.92 -21.69
CA PRO A 228 3.61 0.94 -22.19
C PRO A 228 3.21 -0.49 -22.63
N PRO A 229 1.95 -0.92 -22.43
CA PRO A 229 1.51 -2.30 -22.69
C PRO A 229 2.05 -2.85 -24.02
N VAL A 230 2.53 -4.10 -24.02
CA VAL A 230 3.34 -4.64 -25.13
C VAL A 230 2.60 -4.56 -26.47
N VAL A 231 1.27 -4.66 -26.46
CA VAL A 231 0.39 -4.43 -27.63
C VAL A 231 0.55 -3.03 -28.23
N LEU A 232 0.50 -1.97 -27.41
CA LEU A 232 0.64 -0.57 -27.87
C LEU A 232 2.06 -0.31 -28.41
N SER A 233 3.07 -0.80 -27.69
CA SER A 233 4.47 -0.70 -28.09
C SER A 233 4.74 -1.43 -29.42
N SER A 234 4.14 -2.60 -29.62
CA SER A 234 4.24 -3.37 -30.86
C SER A 234 3.54 -2.69 -32.04
N LEU A 235 2.34 -2.14 -31.83
CA LEU A 235 1.59 -1.40 -32.86
C LEU A 235 2.37 -0.16 -33.35
N LEU A 236 3.00 0.58 -32.43
CA LEU A 236 3.89 1.70 -32.78
C LEU A 236 5.12 1.23 -33.56
N GLY A 237 5.75 0.13 -33.15
CA GLY A 237 6.87 -0.48 -33.88
C GLY A 237 6.52 -0.86 -35.33
N VAL A 238 5.40 -1.57 -35.52
CA VAL A 238 4.90 -1.95 -36.86
C VAL A 238 4.56 -0.72 -37.70
N PHE A 239 3.92 0.30 -37.13
CA PHE A 239 3.62 1.55 -37.82
C PHE A 239 4.89 2.26 -38.32
N LEU A 240 5.93 2.36 -37.46
CA LEU A 240 7.21 2.96 -37.84
C LEU A 240 7.93 2.16 -38.95
N ILE A 241 7.88 0.82 -38.90
CA ILE A 241 8.46 -0.04 -39.95
C ILE A 241 7.75 0.15 -41.29
N ILE A 242 6.41 0.24 -41.30
CA ILE A 242 5.62 0.50 -42.52
C ILE A 242 5.96 1.89 -43.07
N LEU A 243 6.03 2.92 -42.21
CA LEU A 243 6.32 4.30 -42.61
C LEU A 243 7.74 4.43 -43.18
N PHE A 244 8.74 3.81 -42.54
CA PHE A 244 10.11 3.74 -43.03
C PHE A 244 10.20 2.99 -44.38
N SER A 245 9.51 1.85 -44.50
CA SER A 245 9.44 1.09 -45.76
C SER A 245 8.82 1.89 -46.90
N PHE A 246 7.77 2.68 -46.62
CA PHE A 246 7.15 3.58 -47.60
C PHE A 246 8.10 4.72 -48.01
N VAL A 247 8.85 5.31 -47.08
CA VAL A 247 9.87 6.33 -47.37
C VAL A 247 10.99 5.75 -48.24
N VAL A 248 11.52 4.57 -47.90
CA VAL A 248 12.54 3.87 -48.70
C VAL A 248 12.01 3.54 -50.10
N TYR A 249 10.78 3.02 -50.21
CA TYR A 249 10.13 2.78 -51.50
C TYR A 249 9.99 4.06 -52.34
N LYS A 250 9.58 5.18 -51.74
CA LYS A 250 9.51 6.47 -52.44
C LYS A 250 10.88 6.97 -52.90
N ILE A 251 11.93 6.80 -52.10
CA ILE A 251 13.31 7.17 -52.47
C ILE A 251 13.81 6.32 -53.64
N ILE A 252 13.59 5.00 -53.61
CA ILE A 252 13.96 4.08 -54.70
C ILE A 252 13.16 4.41 -55.97
N SER A 253 11.85 4.64 -55.85
CA SER A 253 10.96 5.02 -56.97
C SER A 253 11.35 6.37 -57.60
N GLN A 254 11.79 7.35 -56.82
CA GLN A 254 12.34 8.60 -57.36
C GLN A 254 13.71 8.41 -58.03
N ARG A 255 14.58 7.54 -57.48
CA ARG A 255 15.88 7.22 -58.10
C ARG A 255 15.70 6.48 -59.42
N SER A 256 14.81 5.48 -59.51
CA SER A 256 14.54 4.76 -60.76
C SER A 256 13.88 5.66 -61.81
N ARG A 257 12.94 6.53 -61.43
CA ARG A 257 12.39 7.57 -62.33
C ARG A 257 13.46 8.52 -62.87
N LYS A 258 14.41 8.96 -62.04
CA LYS A 258 15.54 9.80 -62.49
C LYS A 258 16.49 9.03 -63.42
N ALA A 259 16.78 7.76 -63.13
CA ALA A 259 17.60 6.92 -64.02
C ALA A 259 16.93 6.70 -65.39
N MET A 260 15.62 6.47 -65.41
CA MET A 260 14.83 6.25 -66.63
C MET A 260 14.69 7.51 -67.50
N VAL A 261 14.86 8.72 -66.94
CA VAL A 261 14.95 9.99 -67.68
C VAL A 261 16.38 10.28 -68.15
N GLY A 262 17.40 9.78 -67.44
CA GLY A 262 18.81 9.89 -67.85
C GLY A 262 19.23 8.93 -68.97
N ALA A 263 18.57 7.77 -69.07
CA ALA A 263 18.78 6.78 -70.13
C ALA A 263 17.86 7.05 -71.33
N GLY A 264 18.27 7.97 -72.22
CA GLY A 264 17.49 8.31 -73.41
C GLY A 264 17.34 7.13 -74.38
N ILE A 265 16.10 6.65 -74.58
CA ILE A 265 15.75 5.63 -75.57
C ILE A 265 14.92 6.28 -76.68
N THR A 266 15.43 6.24 -77.91
CA THR A 266 14.77 6.75 -79.11
C THR A 266 13.71 5.78 -79.64
N GLN A 267 12.54 6.30 -80.03
CA GLN A 267 11.56 5.55 -80.82
C GLN A 267 12.09 5.19 -82.22
N PRO A 268 11.66 4.04 -82.77
CA PRO A 268 11.19 3.93 -84.15
C PRO A 268 9.65 3.99 -84.20
N ALA A 269 9.09 4.21 -85.39
CA ALA A 269 7.65 4.40 -85.61
C ALA A 269 7.16 3.69 -86.89
N ILE A 270 5.84 3.76 -87.15
CA ILE A 270 5.13 3.28 -88.36
C ILE A 270 4.92 1.73 -88.35
N LEU A 271 3.73 1.14 -88.56
CA LEU A 271 2.37 1.57 -88.98
C LEU A 271 1.36 1.18 -87.83
N SER A 272 0.05 0.80 -87.90
CA SER A 272 -0.96 0.61 -88.96
C SER A 272 -2.44 0.64 -88.46
N LYS A 273 -3.34 1.11 -89.34
CA LYS A 273 -4.64 0.53 -89.81
C LYS A 273 -5.23 -0.71 -89.08
N ILE A 274 -6.56 -0.88 -88.87
CA ILE A 274 -7.76 -0.10 -89.30
C ILE A 274 -9.05 -0.55 -88.53
N GLU A 275 -10.12 0.28 -88.52
CA GLU A 275 -11.57 -0.04 -88.23
C GLU A 275 -11.96 -0.64 -86.84
N MET A 276 -13.18 -0.48 -86.29
CA MET A 276 -14.32 0.45 -86.52
C MET A 276 -15.26 0.43 -85.27
N ASP A 277 -16.06 1.50 -85.08
CA ASP A 277 -17.34 1.70 -84.33
C ASP A 277 -17.75 0.73 -83.19
N ASP A 278 -18.29 1.19 -82.06
CA ASP A 278 -19.66 1.73 -82.00
C ASP A 278 -19.97 2.71 -80.82
N MET A 279 -21.14 3.36 -80.87
CA MET A 279 -21.65 4.39 -79.92
C MET A 279 -23.21 4.39 -79.93
N PRO A 280 -23.99 5.20 -79.15
CA PRO A 280 -23.72 6.02 -77.95
C PRO A 280 -24.83 5.85 -76.84
N ARG A 281 -25.07 6.90 -76.01
CA ARG A 281 -26.25 7.15 -75.11
C ARG A 281 -26.32 6.26 -73.83
N SER A 282 -26.93 6.63 -72.70
CA SER A 282 -27.58 7.87 -72.17
C SER A 282 -27.56 7.81 -70.61
N ASN A 283 -28.01 8.75 -69.76
CA ASN A 283 -28.71 10.04 -69.85
C ASN A 283 -28.36 10.94 -68.62
N ASN A 284 -28.94 12.14 -68.50
CA ASN A 284 -28.90 13.00 -67.30
C ASN A 284 -29.73 12.47 -66.11
N GLY A 285 -29.43 12.95 -64.89
CA GLY A 285 -30.33 12.87 -63.72
C GLY A 285 -29.81 13.59 -62.47
N LEU A 286 -30.37 14.76 -62.14
CA LEU A 286 -30.19 15.40 -60.82
C LEU A 286 -31.23 14.88 -59.83
N SER A 287 -30.85 14.61 -58.58
CA SER A 287 -31.51 15.12 -57.36
C SER A 287 -30.92 14.47 -56.11
N GLY A 288 -30.83 15.23 -55.01
CA GLY A 288 -30.53 14.73 -53.67
C GLY A 288 -30.99 15.78 -52.66
N SER A 289 -32.15 15.56 -52.05
CA SER A 289 -32.83 16.53 -51.18
C SER A 289 -32.53 16.34 -49.71
N GLU A 290 -32.67 17.42 -48.94
CA GLU A 290 -32.77 17.38 -47.48
C GLU A 290 -34.14 16.84 -47.04
N ASP A 291 -34.12 15.96 -46.03
CA ASP A 291 -35.08 15.82 -44.91
C ASP A 291 -34.80 14.46 -44.23
N LYS A 292 -35.00 14.21 -42.93
CA LYS A 292 -35.18 14.96 -41.67
C LYS A 292 -35.42 13.85 -40.62
N VAL A 293 -35.00 14.08 -39.37
CA VAL A 293 -35.67 13.66 -38.11
C VAL A 293 -36.45 12.33 -38.10
N VAL A 294 -35.95 11.32 -37.38
CA VAL A 294 -36.26 11.08 -35.94
C VAL A 294 -34.97 10.68 -35.22
#